data_AF-A0A2I3CG55-F1
#
_entry.id   AF-A0A2I3CG55-F1
#
_cell.length_a   1.000
_cell.length_b   1.000
_cell.length_c   1.000
_cell.angle_alpha   90.00
_cell.angle_beta   90.00
_cell.angle_gamma   90.00
#
_symmetry.space_group_name_H-M   'P 1'
#
loop_
_entity.id
_entity.type
_entity.pdbx_description
1 polymer ?
#
loop_
_entity_poly.entity_id
_entity_poly.type
_entity_poly.pdbx_seq_one_letter_code
_entity_poly.pdbx_strand_id
1 'polypeptide(L)'
;MNQLQRFYQWIATSPPLFKLTPPFATLEDVSVKPLNSSEQYNGNPRLGFLYQHLCTAALSNSERYQIIAEEIQLNDAEGKTIGAVDLVLRNTESNQIEHWEVAIKFYLLYNGVWYGPNAHDQLHTKLNRMLTHQLKMSDRPEFQKIIPLNDAPQERLMMQGRLYINPFTPEPPPKECLGYELNPSQISGYWCYQSQWDLIGKPLYHLHKPCWAIGTDDFSQPIEKPLDRFIHAQTEDGQFWFVVPDSWPGDKAVRGT
;
A
#
# COMPACT_ATOMS: atom_id res chain seq x y z
N MET A 1 0.83 22.69 -0.99
CA MET A 1 1.15 21.46 -0.23
C MET A 1 2.23 20.72 -0.99
N ASN A 2 3.34 20.35 -0.36
CA ASN A 2 4.38 19.59 -1.07
C ASN A 2 3.95 18.12 -1.29
N GLN A 3 4.74 17.35 -2.04
CA GLN A 3 4.44 15.95 -2.36
C GLN A 3 4.29 15.06 -1.12
N LEU A 4 5.15 15.23 -0.12
CA LEU A 4 5.08 14.49 1.15
C LEU A 4 3.78 14.78 1.91
N GLN A 5 3.41 16.06 2.02
CA GLN A 5 2.18 16.47 2.69
C GLN A 5 0.94 15.95 1.94
N ARG A 6 0.95 15.96 0.60
CA ARG A 6 -0.09 15.32 -0.23
C ARG A 6 -0.22 13.83 0.07
N PHE A 7 0.90 13.12 0.15
CA PHE A 7 0.89 11.70 0.43
C PHE A 7 0.44 11.38 1.86
N TYR A 8 0.89 12.16 2.83
CA TYR A 8 0.41 12.11 4.21
C TYR A 8 -1.10 12.32 4.30
N GLN A 9 -1.62 13.35 3.64
CA GLN A 9 -3.06 13.61 3.61
C GLN A 9 -3.81 12.45 2.98
N TRP A 10 -3.29 11.90 1.88
CA TRP A 10 -3.87 10.72 1.22
C TRP A 10 -3.90 9.51 2.16
N ILE A 11 -2.84 9.27 2.96
CA ILE A 11 -2.81 8.19 3.96
C ILE A 11 -3.93 8.37 4.99
N ALA A 12 -4.12 9.60 5.48
CA ALA A 12 -5.13 9.91 6.49
C ALA A 12 -6.57 9.78 5.99
N THR A 13 -6.82 9.98 4.69
CA THR A 13 -8.20 10.06 4.15
C THR A 13 -8.56 8.97 3.16
N SER A 14 -7.63 8.08 2.80
CA SER A 14 -7.90 7.03 1.82
C SER A 14 -8.37 5.75 2.50
N PRO A 15 -9.44 5.11 2.01
CA PRO A 15 -9.84 3.83 2.57
C PRO A 15 -8.80 2.73 2.30
N PRO A 16 -8.73 1.70 3.15
CA PRO A 16 -8.01 0.48 2.81
C PRO A 16 -8.67 -0.27 1.64
N LEU A 17 -7.90 -1.19 1.04
CA LEU A 17 -8.32 -2.10 -0.03
C LEU A 17 -9.47 -3.03 0.36
N PHE A 18 -9.68 -3.23 1.67
CA PHE A 18 -10.69 -4.12 2.24
C PHE A 18 -11.72 -3.33 3.03
N LYS A 19 -12.94 -3.88 3.16
CA LYS A 19 -13.94 -3.34 4.09
C LYS A 19 -13.46 -3.48 5.53
N LEU A 20 -13.84 -2.50 6.36
CA LEU A 20 -13.42 -2.42 7.76
C LEU A 20 -14.08 -3.53 8.59
N THR A 21 -13.34 -4.63 8.72
CA THR A 21 -13.61 -5.75 9.63
C THR A 21 -12.25 -6.20 10.18
N PRO A 22 -12.16 -6.68 11.43
CA PRO A 22 -10.88 -7.12 11.98
C PRO A 22 -10.17 -8.15 11.06
N PRO A 23 -8.84 -8.02 10.84
CA PRO A 23 -7.92 -7.07 11.47
C PRO A 23 -7.75 -5.74 10.72
N PHE A 24 -8.53 -5.47 9.67
CA PHE A 24 -8.32 -4.27 8.85
C PHE A 24 -8.60 -2.98 9.61
N ALA A 25 -7.68 -2.02 9.47
CA ALA A 25 -7.70 -0.73 10.12
C ALA A 25 -7.64 0.41 9.10
N THR A 26 -8.07 1.60 9.54
CA THR A 26 -8.01 2.86 8.78
C THR A 26 -7.62 4.01 9.70
N LEU A 27 -7.26 5.14 9.10
CA LEU A 27 -7.08 6.42 9.78
C LEU A 27 -8.19 7.43 9.46
N GLU A 28 -9.17 7.07 8.63
CA GLU A 28 -10.24 7.98 8.19
C GLU A 28 -11.06 8.58 9.34
N ASP A 29 -11.19 7.85 10.44
CA ASP A 29 -11.89 8.27 11.66
C ASP A 29 -10.95 8.82 12.75
N VAL A 30 -9.66 8.97 12.42
CA VAL A 30 -8.63 9.47 13.32
C VAL A 30 -8.30 10.92 12.95
N SER A 31 -8.50 11.83 13.91
CA SER A 31 -8.05 13.21 13.71
C SER A 31 -6.53 13.27 13.80
N VAL A 32 -5.86 13.48 12.65
CA VAL A 32 -4.42 13.65 12.57
C VAL A 32 -4.08 15.11 12.30
N LYS A 33 -3.10 15.65 13.04
CA LYS A 33 -2.59 17.01 12.79
C LYS A 33 -1.87 17.05 11.42
N PRO A 34 -1.88 18.19 10.71
CA PRO A 34 -1.16 18.31 9.44
C PRO A 34 0.35 18.04 9.60
N LEU A 35 0.94 17.39 8.59
CA LEU A 35 2.39 17.16 8.55
C LEU A 35 3.15 18.50 8.47
N ASN A 36 4.19 18.63 9.29
CA ASN A 36 5.03 19.83 9.32
C ASN A 36 5.61 20.13 7.93
N SER A 37 5.63 21.42 7.54
CA SER A 37 6.19 21.86 6.27
C SER A 37 7.70 21.62 6.14
N SER A 38 8.40 21.50 7.27
CA SER A 38 9.83 21.17 7.30
C SER A 38 10.13 19.68 7.28
N GLU A 39 9.12 18.81 7.25
CA GLU A 39 9.31 17.35 7.22
C GLU A 39 10.10 16.94 5.96
N GLN A 40 11.11 16.09 6.16
CA GLN A 40 11.93 15.55 5.08
C GLN A 40 12.08 14.04 5.24
N TYR A 41 12.01 13.32 4.13
CA TYR A 41 12.28 11.89 4.11
C TYR A 41 13.57 11.59 3.35
N ASN A 42 14.60 11.15 4.09
CA ASN A 42 15.93 10.80 3.55
C ASN A 42 16.21 9.29 3.63
N GLY A 43 15.17 8.48 3.85
CA GLY A 43 15.28 7.04 4.01
C GLY A 43 15.32 6.27 2.68
N ASN A 44 14.94 4.99 2.72
CA ASN A 44 14.95 4.13 1.56
C ASN A 44 13.94 4.63 0.48
N PRO A 45 14.35 4.82 -0.78
CA PRO A 45 13.47 5.40 -1.80
C PRO A 45 12.34 4.46 -2.24
N ARG A 46 12.31 3.20 -1.76
CA ARG A 46 11.20 2.28 -2.03
C ARG A 46 9.93 2.82 -1.36
N LEU A 47 8.85 2.90 -2.15
CA LEU A 47 7.55 3.45 -1.74
C LEU A 47 7.04 2.90 -0.40
N GLY A 48 7.26 1.61 -0.11
CA GLY A 48 6.83 1.00 1.16
C GLY A 48 7.45 1.65 2.39
N PHE A 49 8.73 2.04 2.35
CA PHE A 49 9.39 2.69 3.50
C PHE A 49 8.92 4.13 3.69
N LEU A 50 8.75 4.87 2.59
CA LEU A 50 8.15 6.21 2.67
C LEU A 50 6.71 6.13 3.19
N TYR A 51 5.94 5.15 2.74
CA TYR A 51 4.58 4.95 3.21
C TYR A 51 4.54 4.64 4.71
N GLN A 52 5.37 3.72 5.18
CA GLN A 52 5.49 3.40 6.61
C GLN A 52 5.89 4.62 7.43
N HIS A 53 6.91 5.38 7.02
CA HIS A 53 7.32 6.63 7.65
C HIS A 53 6.14 7.61 7.81
N LEU A 54 5.37 7.81 6.75
CA LEU A 54 4.24 8.74 6.79
C LEU A 54 3.05 8.19 7.60
N CYS A 55 2.86 6.86 7.65
CA CYS A 55 1.88 6.23 8.55
C CYS A 55 2.27 6.44 10.01
N THR A 56 3.54 6.21 10.37
CA THR A 56 4.07 6.50 11.71
C THR A 56 3.86 7.97 12.06
N ALA A 57 4.18 8.89 11.15
CA ALA A 57 3.98 10.31 11.37
C ALA A 57 2.49 10.63 11.61
N ALA A 58 1.58 10.02 10.85
CA ALA A 58 0.14 10.24 11.01
C ALA A 58 -0.37 9.75 12.36
N LEU A 59 0.04 8.55 12.76
CA LEU A 59 -0.29 7.96 14.06
C LEU A 59 0.29 8.79 15.22
N SER A 60 1.54 9.23 15.10
CA SER A 60 2.19 10.09 16.11
C SER A 60 1.55 11.47 16.24
N ASN A 61 0.97 11.98 15.15
CA ASN A 61 0.25 13.26 15.11
C ASN A 61 -1.23 13.14 15.49
N SER A 62 -1.67 11.94 15.90
CA SER A 62 -3.01 11.71 16.43
C SER A 62 -3.02 11.78 17.96
N GLU A 63 -4.19 12.06 18.55
CA GLU A 63 -4.36 11.96 20.01
C GLU A 63 -4.81 10.56 20.47
N ARG A 64 -5.25 9.73 19.51
CA ARG A 64 -5.73 8.37 19.73
C ARG A 64 -4.60 7.37 19.95
N TYR A 65 -3.43 7.59 19.35
CA TYR A 65 -2.34 6.61 19.40
C TYR A 65 -1.08 7.20 20.03
N GLN A 66 -0.47 6.42 20.92
CA GLN A 66 0.87 6.65 21.43
C GLN A 66 1.80 5.56 20.86
N ILE A 67 2.83 5.95 20.12
CA ILE A 67 3.84 5.01 19.62
C ILE A 67 4.64 4.45 20.81
N ILE A 68 4.72 3.13 20.91
CA ILE A 68 5.57 2.43 21.89
C ILE A 68 6.91 2.06 21.23
N ALA A 69 6.84 1.51 20.02
CA ALA A 69 8.00 1.10 19.24
C ALA A 69 7.65 1.00 17.75
N GLU A 70 8.67 1.07 16.92
CA GLU A 70 8.59 0.97 15.47
C GLU A 70 9.77 0.15 14.93
N GLU A 71 9.60 -0.45 13.75
CA GLU A 71 10.65 -1.20 13.03
C GLU A 71 11.36 -2.26 13.90
N ILE A 72 10.60 -3.00 14.72
CA ILE A 72 11.17 -3.97 15.65
C ILE A 72 11.63 -5.20 14.88
N GLN A 73 12.94 -5.36 14.71
CA GLN A 73 13.50 -6.56 14.09
C GLN A 73 13.53 -7.74 15.07
N LEU A 74 12.91 -8.86 14.68
CA LEU A 74 12.92 -10.10 15.43
C LEU A 74 13.99 -11.04 14.87
N ASN A 75 14.88 -11.51 15.74
CA ASN A 75 15.91 -12.50 15.42
C ASN A 75 15.74 -13.73 16.30
N ASP A 76 15.96 -14.92 15.75
CA ASP A 76 15.96 -16.17 16.51
C ASP A 76 17.18 -16.28 17.44
N ALA A 77 17.25 -17.37 18.21
CA ALA A 77 18.34 -17.61 19.16
C ALA A 77 19.73 -17.71 18.49
N GLU A 78 19.79 -17.98 17.18
CA GLU A 78 21.02 -18.06 16.38
C GLU A 78 21.38 -16.72 15.74
N GLY A 79 20.56 -15.68 15.95
CA GLY A 79 20.75 -14.33 15.42
C GLY A 79 20.22 -14.14 13.99
N LYS A 80 19.49 -15.11 13.44
CA LYS A 80 18.89 -14.99 12.11
C LYS A 80 17.58 -14.21 12.18
N THR A 81 17.40 -13.27 11.26
CA THR A 81 16.17 -12.47 11.17
C THR A 81 14.98 -13.32 10.77
N ILE A 82 13.96 -13.33 11.63
CA ILE A 82 12.66 -13.99 11.43
C ILE A 82 11.73 -13.07 10.67
N GLY A 83 11.77 -11.78 11.00
CA GLY A 83 10.88 -10.76 10.46
C GLY A 83 11.03 -9.45 11.20
N ALA A 84 10.12 -8.52 10.93
CA ALA A 84 10.00 -7.27 11.65
C ALA A 84 8.51 -7.01 11.96
N VAL A 85 8.29 -6.25 13.03
CA VAL A 85 7.00 -5.64 13.37
C VAL A 85 7.08 -4.16 12.98
N ASP A 86 6.16 -3.68 12.16
CA ASP A 86 6.20 -2.29 11.70
C ASP A 86 5.99 -1.32 12.87
N LEU A 87 4.93 -1.51 13.68
CA LEU A 87 4.51 -0.59 14.73
C LEU A 87 3.86 -1.30 15.92
N VAL A 88 4.19 -0.84 17.13
CA VAL A 88 3.49 -1.20 18.38
C VAL A 88 3.00 0.08 19.02
N LEU A 89 1.69 0.15 19.25
CA LEU A 89 0.99 1.36 19.67
C LEU A 89 0.18 1.09 20.93
N ARG A 90 -0.05 2.14 21.74
CA ARG A 90 -1.15 2.17 22.71
C ARG A 90 -2.28 3.00 22.11
N ASN A 91 -3.46 2.39 21.99
CA ASN A 91 -4.69 3.12 21.72
C ASN A 91 -5.16 3.77 23.03
N THR A 92 -5.21 5.10 23.08
CA THR A 92 -5.52 5.88 24.29
C THR A 92 -7.00 5.85 24.65
N GLU A 93 -7.88 5.58 23.69
CA GLU A 93 -9.32 5.47 23.90
C GLU A 93 -9.70 4.11 24.54
N SER A 94 -9.12 3.01 24.03
CA SER A 94 -9.39 1.66 24.53
C SER A 94 -8.41 1.19 25.62
N ASN A 95 -7.28 1.90 25.77
CA ASN A 95 -6.11 1.52 26.56
C ASN A 95 -5.47 0.17 26.16
N GLN A 96 -5.75 -0.33 24.96
CA GLN A 96 -5.17 -1.56 24.45
C GLN A 96 -3.83 -1.32 23.75
N ILE A 97 -2.97 -2.33 23.80
CA ILE A 97 -1.77 -2.39 22.96
C ILE A 97 -2.15 -2.99 21.62
N GLU A 98 -1.73 -2.36 20.54
CA GLU A 98 -2.00 -2.77 19.17
C GLU A 98 -0.69 -3.01 18.42
N HIS A 99 -0.64 -4.10 17.65
CA HIS A 99 0.41 -4.38 16.68
C HIS A 99 -0.12 -4.01 15.30
N TRP A 100 0.48 -3.00 14.70
CA TRP A 100 0.13 -2.49 13.38
C TRP A 100 1.12 -2.97 12.34
N GLU A 101 0.58 -3.48 11.24
CA GLU A 101 1.29 -3.68 9.98
C GLU A 101 0.69 -2.75 8.91
N VAL A 102 1.55 -2.11 8.12
CA VAL A 102 1.13 -1.12 7.12
C VAL A 102 1.63 -1.50 5.73
N ALA A 103 0.75 -1.48 4.72
CA ALA A 103 1.13 -1.80 3.35
C ALA A 103 0.40 -0.95 2.32
N ILE A 104 1.14 -0.38 1.38
CA ILE A 104 0.59 0.23 0.17
C ILE A 104 0.77 -0.70 -1.04
N LYS A 105 -0.31 -0.96 -1.79
CA LYS A 105 -0.30 -1.89 -2.93
C LYS A 105 -1.16 -1.47 -4.12
N PHE A 106 -0.71 -1.87 -5.30
CA PHE A 106 -1.36 -1.56 -6.56
C PHE A 106 -1.54 -2.87 -7.33
N TYR A 107 -2.79 -3.25 -7.60
CA TYR A 107 -3.11 -4.53 -8.22
C TYR A 107 -3.99 -4.36 -9.45
N LEU A 108 -3.65 -5.06 -10.52
CA LEU A 108 -4.28 -5.13 -11.82
C LEU A 108 -5.10 -6.42 -11.90
N LEU A 109 -6.39 -6.30 -12.22
CA LEU A 109 -7.27 -7.45 -12.39
C LEU A 109 -6.97 -8.15 -13.71
N TYR A 110 -6.66 -9.44 -13.64
CA TYR A 110 -6.54 -10.30 -14.81
C TYR A 110 -7.04 -11.71 -14.50
N ASN A 111 -8.04 -12.17 -15.24
CA ASN A 111 -8.65 -13.49 -15.10
C ASN A 111 -9.07 -13.81 -13.64
N GLY A 112 -9.74 -12.86 -13.00
CA GLY A 112 -10.24 -12.98 -11.63
C GLY A 112 -9.16 -12.87 -10.53
N VAL A 113 -7.91 -12.61 -10.89
CA VAL A 113 -6.79 -12.48 -9.94
C VAL A 113 -6.23 -11.05 -9.96
N TRP A 114 -5.94 -10.54 -8.76
CA TRP A 114 -5.33 -9.23 -8.54
C TRP A 114 -3.80 -9.35 -8.51
N TYR A 115 -3.15 -9.01 -9.63
CA TYR A 115 -1.70 -9.08 -9.82
C TYR A 115 -1.04 -7.72 -9.63
N GLY A 116 0.13 -7.68 -9.01
CA GLY A 116 0.97 -6.49 -9.04
C GLY A 116 1.51 -6.27 -10.46
N PRO A 117 2.02 -5.07 -10.76
CA PRO A 117 2.70 -4.83 -12.04
C PRO A 117 3.90 -5.78 -12.22
N ASN A 118 4.51 -6.22 -11.11
CA ASN A 118 5.30 -7.45 -11.06
C ASN A 118 4.37 -8.62 -10.70
N ALA A 119 4.09 -9.51 -11.65
CA ALA A 119 3.07 -10.58 -11.51
C ALA A 119 3.33 -11.62 -10.40
N HIS A 120 4.54 -11.65 -9.82
CA HIS A 120 4.83 -12.46 -8.62
C HIS A 120 4.18 -11.89 -7.35
N ASP A 121 3.90 -10.58 -7.30
CA ASP A 121 3.10 -9.98 -6.23
C ASP A 121 1.62 -10.20 -6.58
N GLN A 122 0.89 -10.89 -5.72
CA GLN A 122 -0.53 -11.18 -5.92
C GLN A 122 -1.26 -10.87 -4.62
N LEU A 123 -2.42 -10.23 -4.71
CA LEU A 123 -3.14 -9.75 -3.54
C LEU A 123 -3.44 -10.87 -2.54
N HIS A 124 -3.89 -12.03 -3.00
CA HIS A 124 -4.18 -13.17 -2.11
C HIS A 124 -2.92 -13.70 -1.43
N THR A 125 -1.80 -13.82 -2.16
CA THR A 125 -0.53 -14.29 -1.58
C THR A 125 0.00 -13.29 -0.55
N LYS A 126 -0.08 -11.98 -0.87
CA LYS A 126 0.33 -10.91 0.06
C LYS A 126 -0.57 -10.89 1.29
N LEU A 127 -1.90 -10.91 1.12
CA LEU A 127 -2.86 -10.91 2.22
C LEU A 127 -2.66 -12.12 3.13
N ASN A 128 -2.55 -13.33 2.57
CA ASN A 128 -2.31 -14.54 3.36
C ASN A 128 -1.06 -14.38 4.23
N ARG A 129 0.05 -13.91 3.64
CA ARG A 129 1.30 -13.67 4.40
C ARG A 129 1.13 -12.60 5.48
N MET A 130 0.36 -11.53 5.25
CA MET A 130 0.09 -10.54 6.30
C MET A 130 -0.64 -11.19 7.48
N LEU A 131 -1.70 -11.96 7.20
CA LEU A 131 -2.57 -12.55 8.21
C LEU A 131 -1.91 -13.71 8.98
N THR A 132 -1.17 -14.58 8.29
CA THR A 132 -0.66 -15.82 8.90
C THR A 132 0.78 -15.71 9.37
N HIS A 133 1.50 -14.65 9.00
CA HIS A 133 2.91 -14.48 9.34
C HIS A 133 3.21 -13.12 9.96
N GLN A 134 2.96 -12.02 9.24
CA GLN A 134 3.38 -10.69 9.72
C GLN A 134 2.65 -10.27 10.98
N LEU A 135 1.32 -10.29 10.99
CA LEU A 135 0.52 -9.95 12.18
C LEU A 135 0.81 -10.88 13.37
N LYS A 136 1.24 -12.12 13.09
CA LYS A 136 1.61 -13.12 14.11
C LYS A 136 3.01 -12.93 14.70
N MET A 137 3.78 -11.93 14.25
CA MET A 137 5.09 -11.63 14.81
C MET A 137 5.02 -11.21 16.27
N SER A 138 3.97 -10.51 16.68
CA SER A 138 3.76 -10.10 18.07
C SER A 138 3.46 -11.26 19.03
N ASP A 139 3.06 -12.42 18.50
CA ASP A 139 2.80 -13.62 19.32
C ASP A 139 4.09 -14.40 19.64
N ARG A 140 5.21 -13.99 19.04
CA ARG A 140 6.47 -14.74 19.16
C ARG A 140 7.18 -14.47 20.49
N PRO A 141 7.84 -15.48 21.08
CA PRO A 141 8.67 -15.28 22.27
C PRO A 141 9.77 -14.24 22.08
N GLU A 142 10.32 -14.12 20.87
CA GLU A 142 11.33 -13.12 20.52
C GLU A 142 10.80 -11.69 20.66
N PHE A 143 9.53 -11.46 20.29
CA PHE A 143 8.87 -10.16 20.47
C PHE A 143 8.68 -9.85 21.95
N GLN A 144 8.17 -10.82 22.74
CA GLN A 144 7.93 -10.66 24.17
C GLN A 144 9.21 -10.36 24.97
N LYS A 145 10.38 -10.81 24.50
CA LYS A 145 11.68 -10.46 25.10
C LYS A 145 12.07 -9.00 24.90
N ILE A 146 11.63 -8.38 23.81
CA ILE A 146 11.92 -6.99 23.47
C ILE A 146 10.89 -6.08 24.13
N ILE A 147 9.61 -6.42 24.02
CA ILE A 147 8.49 -5.68 24.60
C ILE A 147 7.69 -6.63 25.50
N PRO A 148 7.99 -6.67 26.81
CA PRO A 148 7.27 -7.52 27.73
C PRO A 148 5.87 -6.96 27.99
N LEU A 149 4.85 -7.63 27.43
CA LEU A 149 3.44 -7.29 27.61
C LEU A 149 2.72 -8.34 28.47
N ASN A 150 1.68 -7.92 29.20
CA ASN A 150 0.86 -8.84 29.98
C ASN A 150 -0.10 -9.64 29.08
N ASP A 151 -0.63 -8.98 28.05
CA ASP A 151 -1.58 -9.53 27.08
C ASP A 151 -1.02 -9.37 25.66
N ALA A 152 -1.44 -10.25 24.75
CA ALA A 152 -1.05 -10.16 23.35
C ALA A 152 -1.60 -8.86 22.71
N PRO A 153 -0.80 -8.13 21.91
CA PRO A 153 -1.28 -6.98 21.17
C PRO A 153 -2.44 -7.33 20.24
N GLN A 154 -3.39 -6.40 20.09
CA GLN A 154 -4.41 -6.53 19.07
C GLN A 154 -3.80 -6.28 17.68
N GLU A 155 -4.03 -7.22 16.77
CA GLU A 155 -3.57 -7.12 15.38
C GLU A 155 -4.37 -6.10 14.58
N ARG A 156 -3.66 -5.22 13.88
CA ARG A 156 -4.20 -4.19 13.00
C ARG A 156 -3.45 -4.18 11.68
N LEU A 157 -4.18 -4.26 10.57
CA LEU A 157 -3.63 -4.22 9.21
C LEU A 157 -4.20 -3.04 8.45
N MET A 158 -3.37 -2.05 8.15
CA MET A 158 -3.74 -0.98 7.22
C MET A 158 -3.13 -1.28 5.85
N MET A 159 -3.98 -1.76 4.93
CA MET A 159 -3.56 -2.08 3.56
C MET A 159 -4.26 -1.14 2.57
N GLN A 160 -3.59 -0.06 2.18
CA GLN A 160 -4.14 0.96 1.25
C GLN A 160 -3.59 0.78 -0.17
N GLY A 161 -4.16 1.52 -1.13
CA GLY A 161 -3.62 1.63 -2.48
C GLY A 161 -4.71 1.74 -3.53
N ARG A 162 -4.54 1.06 -4.67
CA ARG A 162 -5.50 1.15 -5.78
C ARG A 162 -5.62 -0.17 -6.55
N LEU A 163 -6.85 -0.48 -6.95
CA LEU A 163 -7.19 -1.61 -7.80
C LEU A 163 -7.49 -1.12 -9.23
N TYR A 164 -6.94 -1.81 -10.21
CA TYR A 164 -6.98 -1.43 -11.62
C TYR A 164 -7.74 -2.48 -12.44
N ILE A 165 -8.65 -2.03 -13.30
CA ILE A 165 -9.38 -2.90 -14.25
C ILE A 165 -9.03 -2.54 -15.69
N ASN A 166 -9.19 -3.48 -16.62
CA ASN A 166 -8.98 -3.19 -18.04
C ASN A 166 -10.29 -2.72 -18.70
N PRO A 167 -10.41 -1.44 -19.12
CA PRO A 167 -11.63 -0.94 -19.73
C PRO A 167 -11.85 -1.48 -21.16
N PHE A 168 -10.81 -2.02 -21.80
CA PHE A 168 -10.86 -2.55 -23.17
C PHE A 168 -11.09 -4.06 -23.22
N THR A 169 -10.82 -4.75 -22.11
CA THR A 169 -11.10 -6.17 -21.92
C THR A 169 -11.82 -6.34 -20.58
N PRO A 170 -13.10 -5.92 -20.46
CA PRO A 170 -13.79 -5.88 -19.19
C PRO A 170 -14.03 -7.28 -18.63
N GLU A 171 -13.77 -7.43 -17.33
CA GLU A 171 -14.11 -8.62 -16.55
C GLU A 171 -14.72 -8.19 -15.20
N PRO A 172 -15.60 -9.00 -14.59
CA PRO A 172 -16.19 -8.66 -13.31
C PRO A 172 -15.14 -8.75 -12.19
N PRO A 173 -14.89 -7.66 -11.43
CA PRO A 173 -13.96 -7.72 -10.30
C PRO A 173 -14.50 -8.67 -9.22
N PRO A 174 -13.64 -9.54 -8.64
CA PRO A 174 -14.05 -10.34 -7.49
C PRO A 174 -14.39 -9.41 -6.33
N LYS A 175 -15.40 -9.78 -5.55
CA LYS A 175 -15.89 -8.96 -4.43
C LYS A 175 -15.09 -9.15 -3.16
N GLU A 176 -14.34 -10.25 -3.06
CA GLU A 176 -13.59 -10.64 -1.88
C GLU A 176 -12.23 -11.25 -2.25
N CYS A 177 -11.36 -11.36 -1.25
CA CYS A 177 -10.10 -12.08 -1.33
C CYS A 177 -9.88 -12.81 0.01
N LEU A 178 -9.74 -14.13 -0.04
CA LEU A 178 -9.60 -14.99 1.15
C LEU A 178 -10.74 -14.82 2.18
N GLY A 179 -11.98 -14.62 1.71
CA GLY A 179 -13.16 -14.42 2.56
C GLY A 179 -13.31 -13.01 3.14
N TYR A 180 -12.43 -12.08 2.78
CA TYR A 180 -12.54 -10.68 3.17
C TYR A 180 -13.02 -9.82 2.01
N GLU A 181 -14.08 -9.04 2.25
CA GLU A 181 -14.65 -8.15 1.24
C GLU A 181 -13.67 -7.04 0.84
N LEU A 182 -13.49 -6.88 -0.47
CA LEU A 182 -12.76 -5.75 -1.04
C LEU A 182 -13.62 -4.50 -0.96
N ASN A 183 -12.98 -3.35 -0.81
CA ASN A 183 -13.66 -2.07 -0.82
C ASN A 183 -13.82 -1.57 -2.27
N PRO A 184 -15.05 -1.53 -2.84
CA PRO A 184 -15.23 -1.21 -4.26
C PRO A 184 -14.78 0.19 -4.65
N SER A 185 -14.74 1.14 -3.69
CA SER A 185 -14.21 2.48 -3.94
C SER A 185 -12.73 2.50 -4.30
N GLN A 186 -12.00 1.42 -4.01
CA GLN A 186 -10.58 1.29 -4.36
C GLN A 186 -10.37 0.79 -5.80
N ILE A 187 -11.41 0.31 -6.48
CA ILE A 187 -11.40 0.01 -7.92
C ILE A 187 -11.59 1.31 -8.68
N SER A 188 -10.48 1.99 -8.96
CA SER A 188 -10.47 3.38 -9.44
C SER A 188 -9.32 3.69 -10.39
N GLY A 189 -8.56 2.67 -10.79
CA GLY A 189 -7.52 2.78 -11.81
C GLY A 189 -7.88 1.97 -13.05
N TYR A 190 -7.25 2.31 -14.18
CA TYR A 190 -7.29 1.49 -15.38
C TYR A 190 -5.94 0.87 -15.68
N TRP A 191 -5.94 -0.33 -16.25
CA TRP A 191 -4.74 -0.86 -16.85
C TRP A 191 -5.01 -1.34 -18.27
N CYS A 192 -3.99 -1.35 -19.11
CA CYS A 192 -4.09 -1.97 -20.42
C CYS A 192 -2.75 -2.54 -20.87
N TYR A 193 -2.83 -3.37 -21.91
CA TYR A 193 -1.65 -3.81 -22.63
C TYR A 193 -1.06 -2.67 -23.47
N GLN A 194 0.23 -2.75 -23.77
CA GLN A 194 0.88 -1.82 -24.71
C GLN A 194 0.22 -1.86 -26.11
N SER A 195 -0.26 -3.01 -26.57
CA SER A 195 -1.04 -3.12 -27.81
C SER A 195 -2.34 -2.32 -27.79
N GLN A 196 -2.87 -2.03 -26.60
CA GLN A 196 -4.08 -1.24 -26.38
C GLN A 196 -3.78 0.26 -26.13
N TRP A 197 -2.52 0.69 -26.18
CA TRP A 197 -2.11 2.07 -25.91
C TRP A 197 -2.95 3.13 -26.67
N ASP A 198 -3.15 2.92 -27.97
CA ASP A 198 -3.85 3.89 -28.82
C ASP A 198 -5.35 4.02 -28.45
N LEU A 199 -5.90 3.05 -27.72
CA LEU A 199 -7.29 3.08 -27.23
C LEU A 199 -7.50 4.00 -26.03
N ILE A 200 -6.42 4.40 -25.33
CA ILE A 200 -6.49 5.33 -24.19
C ILE A 200 -7.03 6.70 -24.66
N GLY A 201 -6.67 7.11 -25.88
CA GLY A 201 -7.19 8.33 -26.52
C GLY A 201 -6.80 9.65 -25.81
N LYS A 202 -5.92 9.59 -24.82
CA LYS A 202 -5.46 10.74 -24.02
C LYS A 202 -3.95 10.64 -23.77
N PRO A 203 -3.23 11.77 -23.67
CA PRO A 203 -1.86 11.78 -23.20
C PRO A 203 -1.74 11.21 -21.79
N LEU A 204 -0.67 10.47 -21.54
CA LEU A 204 -0.31 9.96 -20.22
C LEU A 204 0.92 10.68 -19.68
N TYR A 205 0.96 10.89 -18.38
CA TYR A 205 2.04 11.56 -17.66
C TYR A 205 2.60 10.63 -16.60
N HIS A 206 3.92 10.47 -16.58
CA HIS A 206 4.58 9.52 -15.71
C HIS A 206 4.32 9.80 -14.23
N LEU A 207 4.08 8.75 -13.46
CA LEU A 207 4.05 8.82 -12.01
C LEU A 207 5.32 8.19 -11.44
N HIS A 208 6.20 9.03 -10.92
CA HIS A 208 7.27 8.59 -10.05
C HIS A 208 6.70 7.92 -8.79
N LYS A 209 7.46 7.01 -8.17
CA LYS A 209 6.98 6.17 -7.06
C LYS A 209 6.21 6.89 -5.96
N PRO A 210 6.67 8.04 -5.41
CA PRO A 210 5.92 8.71 -4.35
C PRO A 210 4.62 9.38 -4.84
N CYS A 211 4.45 9.54 -6.17
CA CYS A 211 3.20 9.99 -6.79
C CYS A 211 2.23 8.85 -7.12
N TRP A 212 2.59 7.57 -6.91
CA TRP A 212 1.71 6.45 -7.27
C TRP A 212 0.36 6.49 -6.55
N ALA A 213 0.32 7.01 -5.32
CA ALA A 213 -0.92 7.16 -4.56
C ALA A 213 -1.69 8.45 -4.91
N ILE A 214 -0.94 9.55 -5.07
CA ILE A 214 -1.47 10.93 -5.04
C ILE A 214 -1.54 11.63 -6.39
N GLY A 215 -0.98 11.00 -7.43
CA GLY A 215 -0.85 11.60 -8.75
C GLY A 215 0.22 12.68 -8.87
N THR A 216 0.28 13.32 -10.02
CA THR A 216 1.14 14.46 -10.34
C THR A 216 0.32 15.70 -10.70
N ASP A 217 0.92 16.88 -10.51
CA ASP A 217 0.38 18.15 -11.03
C ASP A 217 1.26 18.68 -12.18
N ASP A 218 2.33 17.95 -12.54
CA ASP A 218 3.20 18.26 -13.66
C ASP A 218 2.73 17.54 -14.92
N PHE A 219 2.14 18.31 -15.83
CA PHE A 219 1.62 17.86 -17.12
C PHE A 219 2.44 18.43 -18.30
N SER A 220 3.71 18.79 -18.05
CA SER A 220 4.55 19.43 -19.06
C SER A 220 5.04 18.46 -20.15
N GLN A 221 5.27 17.19 -19.80
CA GLN A 221 5.84 16.19 -20.71
C GLN A 221 5.00 14.90 -20.71
N PRO A 222 4.17 14.67 -21.74
CA PRO A 222 3.50 13.39 -21.90
C PRO A 222 4.53 12.31 -22.28
N ILE A 223 4.26 11.08 -21.87
CA ILE A 223 5.10 9.93 -22.17
C ILE A 223 4.68 9.27 -23.49
N GLU A 224 5.65 8.64 -24.13
CA GLU A 224 5.42 7.78 -25.29
C GLU A 224 5.06 6.35 -24.87
N LYS A 225 4.51 5.59 -25.82
CA LYS A 225 4.16 4.17 -25.65
C LYS A 225 5.37 3.36 -25.14
N PRO A 226 5.24 2.62 -24.03
CA PRO A 226 6.31 1.76 -23.55
C PRO A 226 6.50 0.54 -24.47
N LEU A 227 7.73 0.02 -24.55
CA LEU A 227 8.06 -1.13 -25.43
C LEU A 227 8.13 -2.48 -24.69
N ASP A 228 8.73 -2.54 -23.50
CA ASP A 228 8.98 -3.82 -22.79
C ASP A 228 8.97 -3.65 -21.26
N ARG A 229 8.31 -2.61 -20.75
CA ARG A 229 8.24 -2.33 -19.32
C ARG A 229 6.85 -1.86 -18.94
N PHE A 230 6.45 -2.13 -17.70
CA PHE A 230 5.28 -1.46 -17.19
C PHE A 230 5.61 -0.01 -16.85
N ILE A 231 4.61 0.86 -17.00
CA ILE A 231 4.64 2.24 -16.52
C ILE A 231 3.41 2.48 -15.66
N HIS A 232 3.57 3.36 -14.67
CA HIS A 232 2.45 3.92 -13.93
C HIS A 232 2.35 5.39 -14.32
N ALA A 233 1.16 5.81 -14.71
CA ALA A 233 0.92 7.12 -15.26
C ALA A 233 -0.47 7.62 -14.86
N GLN A 234 -0.76 8.88 -15.17
CA GLN A 234 -2.11 9.41 -15.13
C GLN A 234 -2.41 10.24 -16.38
N THR A 235 -3.67 10.44 -16.68
CA THR A 235 -4.13 11.49 -17.58
C THR A 235 -4.23 12.83 -16.83
N GLU A 236 -4.34 13.94 -17.56
CA GLU A 236 -4.50 15.28 -16.99
C GLU A 236 -5.77 15.44 -16.13
N ASP A 237 -6.84 14.71 -16.47
CA ASP A 237 -8.08 14.67 -15.68
C ASP A 237 -8.02 13.72 -14.47
N GLY A 238 -6.83 13.18 -14.14
CA GLY A 238 -6.58 12.44 -12.90
C GLY A 238 -6.90 10.95 -12.93
N GLN A 239 -7.18 10.37 -14.10
CA GLN A 239 -7.35 8.92 -14.22
C GLN A 239 -5.99 8.22 -14.17
N PHE A 240 -5.80 7.33 -13.20
CA PHE A 240 -4.59 6.53 -13.06
C PHE A 240 -4.58 5.37 -14.06
N TRP A 241 -3.41 5.12 -14.65
CA TRP A 241 -3.17 4.11 -15.66
C TRP A 241 -1.92 3.28 -15.36
N PHE A 242 -2.05 1.96 -15.42
CA PHE A 242 -0.92 1.08 -15.71
C PHE A 242 -0.93 0.66 -17.17
N VAL A 243 0.21 0.80 -17.86
CA VAL A 243 0.40 0.15 -19.16
C VAL A 243 1.43 -0.94 -18.97
N VAL A 244 1.10 -2.18 -19.33
CA VAL A 244 1.95 -3.36 -19.15
C VAL A 244 2.33 -3.97 -20.51
N PRO A 245 3.46 -4.70 -20.61
CA PRO A 245 3.82 -5.42 -21.83
C PRO A 245 2.76 -6.45 -22.22
N ASP A 246 2.65 -6.77 -23.51
CA ASP A 246 1.68 -7.75 -24.02
C ASP A 246 1.91 -9.17 -23.44
N SER A 247 3.11 -9.45 -22.93
CA SER A 247 3.44 -10.71 -22.29
C SER A 247 3.08 -10.79 -20.80
N TRP A 248 2.60 -9.70 -20.20
CA TRP A 248 2.10 -9.73 -18.82
C TRP A 248 0.78 -10.53 -18.74
N PRO A 249 0.55 -11.37 -17.70
CA PRO A 249 1.38 -11.58 -16.51
C PRO A 249 2.44 -12.71 -16.65
N GLY A 250 2.64 -13.28 -17.84
CA GLY A 250 3.38 -14.52 -18.08
C GLY A 250 4.91 -14.45 -18.13
N ASP A 251 5.52 -13.29 -18.40
CA ASP A 251 6.98 -13.17 -18.55
C ASP A 251 7.73 -12.75 -17.26
N LYS A 252 8.99 -13.21 -17.15
CA LYS A 252 9.91 -12.98 -16.03
C LYS A 252 9.98 -11.50 -15.64
N ALA A 253 9.56 -11.20 -14.40
CA ALA A 253 9.79 -9.96 -13.64
C ALA A 253 10.07 -8.70 -14.51
N VAL A 254 9.02 -8.13 -15.07
CA VAL A 254 9.09 -6.84 -15.79
C VAL A 254 9.52 -5.74 -14.80
N ARG A 255 10.73 -5.19 -14.96
CA ARG A 255 11.23 -4.11 -14.08
C ARG A 255 10.48 -2.82 -14.40
N GLY A 256 9.86 -2.21 -13.39
CA GLY A 256 9.24 -0.88 -13.50
C GLY A 256 10.25 0.26 -13.44
N THR A 257 9.85 1.41 -13.97
CA THR A 257 10.54 2.71 -13.80
C THR A 257 10.23 3.34 -12.45
#